data_AF-A0A7S1E8F1-F1
#
_entry.id   AF-A0A7S1E8F1-F1
#
_cell.length_a   1.000
_cell.length_b   1.000
_cell.length_c   1.000
_cell.angle_alpha   90.00
_cell.angle_beta   90.00
_cell.angle_gamma   90.00
#
_symmetry.space_group_name_H-M   'P 1'
#
loop_
_entity.id
_entity.type
_entity.pdbx_description
1 polymer ?
#
loop_
_entity_poly.entity_id
_entity_poly.type
_entity_poly.pdbx_seq_one_letter_code
_entity_poly.pdbx_strand_id
1 'polypeptide(L)'
;ASSADLAVARKQVHVQSLIAAYRFLGNRWAELDPLKRAERPKIPELDPAFYDLTESDMDISFSAVNSYFGGETMSLRQIVQALRETYCGSIGSEFMHGSDPAEKRWWQERLEKSRGKPSFSADKKKHILDRLTAAEGLERYLHTKYVGQKRFSLEGGESFIAAMDELIQRAGERGVQEIVIGMAHRGRLNVLVNTLGKMPADLFAEF
;
A
#
# COMPACT_ATOMS: atom_id res chain seq x y z
N ALA A 1 -18.44 37.88 -13.66
CA ALA A 1 -17.88 37.18 -12.49
C ALA A 1 -17.25 38.22 -11.58
N SER A 2 -17.50 38.16 -10.27
CA SER A 2 -16.87 39.07 -9.30
C SER A 2 -15.38 38.72 -9.17
N SER A 3 -14.56 39.66 -8.67
CA SER A 3 -13.14 39.40 -8.39
C SER A 3 -12.95 38.29 -7.34
N ALA A 4 -13.91 38.10 -6.44
CA ALA A 4 -13.91 37.03 -5.45
C ALA A 4 -14.14 35.65 -6.10
N ASP A 5 -15.02 35.55 -7.09
CA ASP A 5 -15.30 34.30 -7.80
C ASP A 5 -14.06 33.81 -8.56
N LEU A 6 -13.29 34.74 -9.14
CA LEU A 6 -12.03 34.45 -9.82
C LEU A 6 -10.95 33.97 -8.85
N ALA A 7 -10.92 34.49 -7.62
CA ALA A 7 -9.98 34.06 -6.59
C ALA A 7 -10.27 32.62 -6.12
N VAL A 8 -11.55 32.28 -5.92
CA VAL A 8 -11.98 30.91 -5.56
C VAL A 8 -11.69 29.94 -6.71
N ALA A 9 -11.98 30.33 -7.95
CA ALA A 9 -11.67 29.51 -9.12
C ALA A 9 -10.16 29.24 -9.26
N ARG A 10 -9.31 30.23 -8.98
CA ARG A 10 -7.85 30.04 -8.96
C ARG A 10 -7.42 29.02 -7.90
N LYS A 11 -7.95 29.14 -6.68
CA LYS A 11 -7.68 28.17 -5.61
C LYS A 11 -8.17 26.76 -5.96
N GLN A 12 -9.30 26.64 -6.64
CA GLN A 12 -9.78 25.34 -7.15
C GLN A 12 -8.78 24.67 -8.10
N VAL A 13 -8.14 25.43 -8.99
CA VAL A 13 -7.09 24.90 -9.88
C VAL A 13 -5.89 24.44 -9.06
N HIS A 14 -5.49 25.20 -8.05
CA HIS A 14 -4.41 24.83 -7.13
C HIS A 14 -4.70 23.54 -6.37
N VAL A 15 -5.94 23.34 -5.91
CA VAL A 15 -6.36 22.07 -5.29
C VAL A 15 -6.27 20.90 -6.26
N GLN A 16 -6.65 21.07 -7.53
CA GLN A 16 -6.51 20.02 -8.53
C GLN A 16 -5.03 19.71 -8.84
N SER A 17 -4.17 20.73 -8.90
CA SER A 17 -2.71 20.56 -9.03
C SER A 17 -2.12 19.79 -7.84
N LEU A 18 -2.58 20.09 -6.62
CA LEU A 18 -2.18 19.38 -5.41
C LEU A 18 -2.61 17.91 -5.45
N ILE A 19 -3.86 17.61 -5.82
CA ILE A 19 -4.34 16.23 -6.00
C ILE A 19 -3.47 15.48 -7.02
N ALA A 20 -3.16 16.10 -8.16
CA ALA A 20 -2.30 15.52 -9.17
C ALA A 20 -0.88 15.26 -8.66
N ALA A 21 -0.32 16.18 -7.87
CA ALA A 21 1.00 16.03 -7.26
C ALA A 21 1.05 14.83 -6.29
N TYR A 22 0.04 14.65 -5.43
CA TYR A 22 -0.05 13.48 -4.55
C TYR A 22 -0.15 12.16 -5.32
N ARG A 23 -0.90 12.12 -6.43
CA ARG A 23 -1.00 10.94 -7.30
C ARG A 23 0.34 10.57 -7.97
N PHE A 24 1.19 11.56 -8.25
CA PHE A 24 2.46 11.36 -8.96
C PHE A 24 3.67 11.17 -8.02
N LEU A 25 3.69 11.90 -6.90
CA LEU A 25 4.85 12.02 -6.00
C LEU A 25 4.59 11.47 -4.59
N GLY A 26 3.35 11.11 -4.23
CA GLY A 26 3.00 10.70 -2.87
C GLY A 26 3.80 9.47 -2.39
N ASN A 27 4.08 8.54 -3.30
CA ASN A 27 4.96 7.37 -3.07
C ASN A 27 6.31 7.74 -2.44
N ARG A 28 6.91 8.87 -2.84
CA ARG A 28 8.21 9.35 -2.34
C ARG A 28 8.14 9.85 -0.91
N TRP A 29 6.94 10.10 -0.40
CA TRP A 29 6.68 10.51 0.98
C TRP A 29 5.98 9.44 1.81
N ALA A 30 5.77 8.24 1.25
CA ALA A 30 5.15 7.11 1.93
C ALA A 30 6.07 6.49 3.01
N GLU A 31 5.47 5.88 4.03
CA GLU A 31 6.16 5.20 5.12
C GLU A 31 6.49 3.75 4.74
N LEU A 32 7.52 3.58 3.92
CA LEU A 32 7.91 2.28 3.35
C LEU A 32 9.03 1.58 4.11
N ASP A 33 9.87 2.33 4.82
CA ASP A 33 10.99 1.77 5.59
C ASP A 33 10.53 1.39 7.01
N PRO A 34 10.38 0.09 7.35
CA PRO A 34 9.96 -0.33 8.68
C PRO A 34 11.00 0.03 9.76
N LEU A 35 12.26 0.25 9.38
CA LEU A 35 13.34 0.61 10.30
C LEU A 35 13.53 2.13 10.46
N LYS A 36 12.81 2.94 9.67
CA LYS A 36 12.82 4.41 9.73
C LYS A 36 14.23 5.01 9.68
N ARG A 37 15.11 4.43 8.86
CA ARG A 37 16.52 4.84 8.71
C ARG A 37 16.66 6.03 7.77
N ALA A 38 15.80 6.12 6.76
CA ALA A 38 15.81 7.22 5.82
C ALA A 38 14.90 8.36 6.29
N GLU A 39 15.42 9.59 6.28
CA GLU A 39 14.59 10.77 6.43
C GLU A 39 13.70 10.96 5.20
N ARG A 40 12.47 11.45 5.42
CA ARG A 40 11.56 11.73 4.32
C ARG A 40 12.04 12.96 3.56
N PRO A 41 12.11 12.91 2.22
CA PRO A 41 12.48 14.07 1.43
C PRO A 41 11.42 15.18 1.61
N LYS A 42 11.87 16.43 1.61
CA LYS A 42 10.97 17.57 1.47
C LYS A 42 10.54 17.67 0.01
N ILE A 43 9.24 17.57 -0.25
CA ILE A 43 8.65 17.65 -1.59
C ILE A 43 7.69 18.85 -1.58
N PRO A 44 8.10 20.03 -2.06
CA PRO A 44 7.27 21.24 -2.04
C PRO A 44 5.89 21.02 -2.66
N GLU A 45 5.79 20.23 -3.72
CA GLU A 45 4.54 19.93 -4.45
C GLU A 45 3.51 19.17 -3.61
N LEU A 46 3.90 18.59 -2.46
CA LEU A 46 2.96 17.95 -1.53
C LEU A 46 2.49 18.89 -0.39
N ASP A 47 3.08 20.07 -0.31
CA ASP A 47 2.71 21.11 0.65
C ASP A 47 1.67 22.06 0.02
N PRO A 48 0.47 22.22 0.63
CA PRO A 48 -0.50 23.22 0.16
C PRO A 48 0.07 24.63 0.01
N ALA A 49 1.03 25.02 0.86
CA ALA A 49 1.65 26.34 0.80
C ALA A 49 2.41 26.61 -0.51
N PHE A 50 2.88 25.55 -1.20
CA PHE A 50 3.52 25.68 -2.52
C PHE A 50 2.56 26.20 -3.59
N TYR A 51 1.25 26.01 -3.40
CA TYR A 51 0.20 26.49 -4.31
C TYR A 51 -0.57 27.68 -3.73
N ASP A 52 0.04 28.51 -2.88
CA ASP A 52 -0.60 29.67 -2.25
C ASP A 52 -1.88 29.32 -1.45
N LEU A 53 -2.04 28.07 -1.01
CA LEU A 53 -3.13 27.64 -0.15
C LEU A 53 -2.68 27.78 1.30
N THR A 54 -3.30 28.72 2.03
CA THR A 54 -2.92 29.05 3.40
C THR A 54 -3.81 28.33 4.42
N GLU A 55 -3.49 28.44 5.71
CA GLU A 55 -4.33 27.85 6.76
C GLU A 55 -5.76 28.41 6.76
N SER A 56 -5.98 29.66 6.34
CA SER A 56 -7.33 30.22 6.21
C SER A 56 -8.17 29.54 5.13
N ASP A 57 -7.53 28.82 4.21
CA ASP A 57 -8.21 28.10 3.13
C ASP A 57 -8.58 26.66 3.49
N MET A 58 -8.06 26.15 4.61
CA MET A 58 -8.24 24.74 5.02
C MET A 58 -9.71 24.36 5.22
N ASP A 59 -10.53 25.30 5.70
CA ASP A 59 -11.94 25.06 5.98
C ASP A 59 -12.85 25.49 4.81
N ILE A 60 -12.27 26.01 3.72
CA ILE A 60 -13.00 26.30 2.47
C ILE A 60 -13.29 24.98 1.75
N SER A 61 -14.52 24.86 1.25
CA SER A 61 -14.96 23.70 0.46
C SER A 61 -14.58 23.86 -1.00
N PHE A 62 -13.94 22.83 -1.54
CA PHE A 62 -13.55 22.73 -2.94
C PHE A 62 -14.22 21.53 -3.59
N SER A 63 -14.33 21.58 -4.92
CA SER A 63 -14.75 20.44 -5.71
C SER A 63 -13.68 19.34 -5.65
N ALA A 64 -14.10 18.17 -5.22
CA ALA A 64 -13.37 16.92 -5.22
C ALA A 64 -13.85 16.00 -6.36
N VAL A 65 -14.55 16.56 -7.36
CA VAL A 65 -14.94 15.86 -8.60
C VAL A 65 -13.68 15.26 -9.23
N ASN A 66 -13.81 14.04 -9.77
CA ASN A 66 -12.70 13.23 -10.28
C ASN A 66 -11.74 12.68 -9.20
N SER A 67 -12.18 12.66 -7.94
CA SER A 67 -11.62 11.83 -6.88
C SER A 67 -12.68 10.85 -6.36
N TYR A 68 -12.24 9.78 -5.70
CA TYR A 68 -13.13 8.74 -5.17
C TYR A 68 -13.21 8.75 -3.64
N PHE A 69 -13.01 9.91 -3.00
CA PHE A 69 -13.02 10.05 -1.54
C PHE A 69 -14.41 10.04 -0.88
N GLY A 70 -15.48 9.95 -1.68
CA GLY A 70 -16.85 9.77 -1.19
C GLY A 70 -17.74 11.02 -1.16
N GLY A 71 -17.29 12.14 -1.74
CA GLY A 71 -18.10 13.36 -1.87
C GLY A 71 -17.66 14.24 -3.05
N GLU A 72 -18.60 14.97 -3.64
CA GLU A 72 -18.32 15.90 -4.76
C GLU A 72 -17.66 17.20 -4.29
N THR A 73 -17.90 17.57 -3.02
CA THR A 73 -17.31 18.75 -2.37
C THR A 73 -16.76 18.38 -1.01
N MET A 74 -15.55 18.81 -0.71
CA MET A 74 -14.84 18.54 0.55
C MET A 74 -14.05 19.77 0.98
N SER A 75 -13.82 19.95 2.28
CA SER A 75 -12.90 21.00 2.71
C SER A 75 -11.47 20.68 2.29
N LEU A 76 -10.64 21.70 2.06
CA LEU A 76 -9.24 21.50 1.71
C LEU A 76 -8.53 20.61 2.76
N ARG A 77 -8.84 20.79 4.04
CA ARG A 77 -8.34 19.96 5.14
C ARG A 77 -8.66 18.47 4.94
N GLN A 78 -9.91 18.16 4.58
CA GLN A 78 -10.34 16.79 4.33
C GLN A 78 -9.66 16.20 3.07
N ILE A 79 -9.49 17.01 2.02
CA ILE A 79 -8.82 16.60 0.78
C ILE A 79 -7.35 16.25 1.08
N VAL A 80 -6.60 17.14 1.74
CA VAL A 80 -5.19 16.92 2.09
C VAL A 80 -5.03 15.69 2.98
N GLN A 81 -5.91 15.51 3.96
CA GLN A 81 -5.90 14.33 4.81
C GLN A 81 -6.13 13.05 4.00
N ALA A 82 -7.15 13.02 3.13
CA ALA A 82 -7.46 11.86 2.31
C ALA A 82 -6.32 11.51 1.34
N LEU A 83 -5.67 12.52 0.74
CA LEU A 83 -4.51 12.33 -0.12
C LEU A 83 -3.32 11.75 0.64
N ARG A 84 -3.01 12.27 1.83
CA ARG A 84 -1.93 11.74 2.69
C ARG A 84 -2.21 10.31 3.13
N GLU A 85 -3.43 10.00 3.54
CA GLU A 85 -3.83 8.65 3.92
C GLU A 85 -3.69 7.67 2.74
N THR A 86 -4.07 8.10 1.53
CA THR A 86 -4.09 7.25 0.33
C THR A 86 -2.71 7.02 -0.26
N TYR A 87 -1.93 8.09 -0.47
CA TYR A 87 -0.70 8.03 -1.27
C TYR A 87 0.58 8.08 -0.45
N CYS A 88 0.50 8.43 0.84
CA CYS A 88 1.67 8.57 1.71
C CYS A 88 1.60 7.69 2.97
N GLY A 89 0.72 6.69 3.00
CA GLY A 89 0.61 5.72 4.09
C GLY A 89 1.71 4.66 4.03
N SER A 90 1.37 3.42 4.42
CA SER A 90 2.26 2.26 4.35
C SER A 90 2.36 1.64 2.95
N ILE A 91 1.75 2.28 1.94
CA ILE A 91 1.74 1.83 0.54
C ILE A 91 2.19 3.01 -0.32
N GLY A 92 3.24 2.79 -1.11
CA GLY A 92 3.72 3.72 -2.12
C GLY A 92 3.15 3.31 -3.47
N SER A 93 2.19 4.09 -3.99
CA SER A 93 1.49 3.74 -5.24
C SER A 93 2.12 4.45 -6.43
N GLU A 94 2.60 3.68 -7.41
CA GLU A 94 3.14 4.20 -8.67
C GLU A 94 2.32 3.67 -9.84
N PHE A 95 1.47 4.52 -10.41
CA PHE A 95 0.59 4.12 -11.53
C PHE A 95 0.41 5.22 -12.59
N MET A 96 0.73 6.47 -12.25
CA MET A 96 0.51 7.61 -13.15
C MET A 96 1.36 7.58 -14.43
N HIS A 97 2.43 6.80 -14.44
CA HIS A 97 3.31 6.58 -15.60
C HIS A 97 2.69 5.70 -16.70
N GLY A 98 1.62 4.95 -16.39
CA GLY A 98 0.91 4.14 -17.39
C GLY A 98 0.39 5.01 -18.55
N SER A 99 0.16 4.43 -19.73
CA SER A 99 -0.39 5.18 -20.86
C SER A 99 -1.92 5.14 -20.89
N ASP A 100 -2.54 4.05 -20.45
CA ASP A 100 -3.99 3.84 -20.52
C ASP A 100 -4.75 4.67 -19.45
N PRO A 101 -5.62 5.61 -19.85
CA PRO A 101 -6.46 6.36 -18.92
C PRO A 101 -7.45 5.48 -18.13
N ALA A 102 -7.92 4.38 -18.69
CA ALA A 102 -8.85 3.46 -18.01
C ALA A 102 -8.16 2.75 -16.84
N GLU A 103 -6.92 2.29 -17.03
CA GLU A 103 -6.10 1.69 -15.97
C GLU A 103 -5.80 2.70 -14.85
N LYS A 104 -5.44 3.95 -15.21
CA LYS A 104 -5.21 5.01 -14.21
C LYS A 104 -6.45 5.25 -13.37
N ARG A 105 -7.61 5.33 -14.02
CA ARG A 105 -8.89 5.56 -13.34
C ARG A 105 -9.25 4.39 -12.42
N TRP A 106 -8.99 3.16 -12.87
CA TRP A 106 -9.20 1.96 -12.06
C TRP A 106 -8.33 1.94 -10.79
N TRP A 107 -7.07 2.36 -10.88
CA TRP A 107 -6.19 2.50 -9.71
C TRP A 107 -6.67 3.61 -8.77
N GLN A 108 -7.02 4.77 -9.31
CA GLN A 108 -7.56 5.89 -8.52
C GLN A 108 -8.79 5.46 -7.73
N GLU A 109 -9.74 4.79 -8.38
CA GLU A 109 -10.97 4.32 -7.73
C GLU A 109 -10.67 3.38 -6.56
N ARG A 110 -9.78 2.40 -6.74
CA ARG A 110 -9.47 1.42 -5.69
C ARG A 110 -8.70 2.02 -4.52
N LEU A 111 -7.72 2.87 -4.81
CA LEU A 111 -6.87 3.47 -3.79
C LEU A 111 -7.63 4.53 -2.99
N GLU A 112 -8.30 5.46 -3.67
CA GLU A 112 -8.95 6.61 -3.03
C GLU A 112 -10.22 6.21 -2.26
N LYS A 113 -10.99 5.23 -2.76
CA LYS A 113 -12.19 4.74 -2.06
C LYS A 113 -11.87 4.08 -0.72
N SER A 114 -10.74 3.37 -0.64
CA SER A 114 -10.28 2.73 0.59
C SER A 114 -9.32 3.61 1.40
N ARG A 115 -8.89 4.74 0.84
CA ARG A 115 -7.78 5.57 1.33
C ARG A 115 -6.53 4.76 1.68
N GLY A 116 -6.24 3.74 0.88
CA GLY A 116 -5.15 2.78 1.13
C GLY A 116 -5.32 1.90 2.38
N LYS A 117 -6.49 1.93 3.04
CA LYS A 117 -6.77 1.23 4.30
C LYS A 117 -8.04 0.36 4.16
N PRO A 118 -7.94 -0.83 3.54
CA PRO A 118 -9.07 -1.75 3.47
C PRO A 118 -9.53 -2.16 4.87
N SER A 119 -10.85 -2.25 5.06
CA SER A 119 -11.43 -2.81 6.28
C SER A 119 -11.45 -4.34 6.18
N PHE A 120 -10.96 -5.01 7.21
CA PHE A 120 -10.97 -6.47 7.32
C PHE A 120 -11.80 -6.90 8.53
N SER A 121 -12.52 -8.02 8.38
CA SER A 121 -13.19 -8.68 9.49
C SER A 121 -12.20 -9.15 10.55
N ALA A 122 -12.68 -9.36 11.78
CA ALA A 122 -11.86 -9.88 12.87
C ALA A 122 -11.23 -11.24 12.50
N ASP A 123 -11.98 -12.10 11.82
CA ASP A 123 -11.51 -13.42 11.41
C ASP A 123 -10.42 -13.33 10.34
N LYS A 124 -10.56 -12.41 9.37
CA LYS A 124 -9.50 -12.18 8.38
C LYS A 124 -8.22 -11.67 9.03
N LYS A 125 -8.33 -10.78 10.02
CA LYS A 125 -7.18 -10.30 10.80
C LYS A 125 -6.50 -11.42 11.59
N LYS A 126 -7.27 -12.31 12.21
CA LYS A 126 -6.74 -13.51 12.90
C LYS A 126 -6.03 -14.45 11.93
N HIS A 127 -6.59 -14.67 10.74
CA HIS A 127 -5.97 -15.48 9.70
C HIS A 127 -4.64 -14.90 9.23
N ILE A 128 -4.58 -13.58 8.97
CA ILE A 128 -3.33 -12.91 8.62
C ILE A 128 -2.28 -13.08 9.72
N LEU A 129 -2.68 -12.90 10.99
CA LEU A 129 -1.78 -13.10 12.13
C LEU A 129 -1.29 -14.55 12.21
N ASP A 130 -2.16 -15.53 12.02
CA ASP A 130 -1.80 -16.95 12.01
C ASP A 130 -0.75 -17.28 10.93
N ARG A 131 -0.92 -16.77 9.71
CA ARG A 131 0.08 -16.93 8.64
C ARG A 131 1.43 -16.30 8.99
N LEU A 132 1.44 -15.13 9.63
CA LEU A 132 2.67 -14.49 10.12
C LEU A 132 3.34 -15.32 11.22
N THR A 133 2.57 -15.82 12.18
CA THR A 133 3.08 -16.66 13.27
C THR A 133 3.64 -17.98 12.76
N ALA A 134 2.99 -18.62 11.78
CA ALA A 134 3.50 -19.82 11.14
C ALA A 134 4.83 -19.57 10.40
N ALA A 135 4.95 -18.41 9.73
CA ALA A 135 6.17 -18.00 9.05
C ALA A 135 7.34 -17.80 10.03
N GLU A 136 7.13 -17.03 11.11
CA GLU A 136 8.15 -16.80 12.14
C GLU A 136 8.49 -18.10 12.90
N GLY A 137 7.48 -18.90 13.25
CA GLY A 137 7.63 -20.14 14.01
C GLY A 137 8.53 -21.14 13.30
N LEU A 138 8.37 -21.30 11.98
CA LEU A 138 9.25 -22.15 11.18
C LEU A 138 10.69 -21.64 11.17
N GLU A 139 10.91 -20.34 10.97
CA GLU A 139 12.26 -19.77 10.97
C GLU A 139 12.95 -19.96 12.32
N ARG A 140 12.23 -19.73 13.43
CA ARG A 140 12.75 -19.94 14.78
C ARG A 140 13.07 -21.41 15.03
N TYR A 141 12.20 -22.33 14.61
CA TYR A 141 12.45 -23.77 14.75
C TYR A 141 13.71 -24.20 13.99
N LEU A 142 13.81 -23.81 12.72
CA LEU A 142 14.99 -24.10 11.90
C LEU A 142 16.25 -23.51 12.53
N HIS A 143 16.13 -22.39 13.27
CA HIS A 143 17.28 -21.65 13.81
C HIS A 143 17.90 -22.41 14.96
N THR A 144 17.03 -22.90 15.83
CA THR A 144 17.42 -23.65 17.02
C THR A 144 17.92 -25.04 16.65
N LYS A 145 17.29 -25.72 15.67
CA LYS A 145 17.57 -27.12 15.37
C LYS A 145 18.74 -27.33 14.40
N TYR A 146 18.90 -26.47 13.40
CA TYR A 146 19.90 -26.64 12.33
C TYR A 146 20.93 -25.51 12.35
N VAL A 147 21.65 -25.39 13.47
CA VAL A 147 22.65 -24.36 13.69
C VAL A 147 23.79 -24.49 12.67
N GLY A 148 24.16 -23.38 12.02
CA GLY A 148 25.26 -23.33 11.05
C GLY A 148 24.89 -23.73 9.62
N GLN A 149 23.68 -24.25 9.39
CA GLN A 149 23.22 -24.58 8.03
C GLN A 149 22.69 -23.35 7.28
N LYS A 150 23.02 -23.24 5.99
CA LYS A 150 22.53 -22.16 5.13
C LYS A 150 21.08 -22.43 4.73
N ARG A 151 20.16 -21.59 5.21
CA ARG A 151 18.71 -21.74 5.02
C ARG A 151 18.01 -20.59 4.30
N PHE A 152 18.75 -19.50 4.03
CA PHE A 152 18.22 -18.30 3.37
C PHE A 152 16.92 -17.78 4.02
N SER A 153 17.01 -17.47 5.31
CA SER A 153 15.87 -17.10 6.18
C SER A 153 14.98 -16.00 5.59
N LEU A 154 13.68 -16.12 5.83
CA LEU A 154 12.67 -15.09 5.56
C LEU A 154 12.57 -14.02 6.66
N GLU A 155 13.37 -14.10 7.74
CA GLU A 155 13.31 -13.14 8.85
C GLU A 155 13.29 -11.67 8.37
N GLY A 156 12.33 -10.92 8.91
CA GLY A 156 12.00 -9.54 8.55
C GLY A 156 11.10 -9.39 7.30
N GLY A 157 10.78 -10.49 6.63
CA GLY A 157 9.92 -10.54 5.44
C GLY A 157 8.75 -11.52 5.56
N GLU A 158 8.34 -11.85 6.78
CA GLU A 158 7.28 -12.83 7.09
C GLU A 158 5.93 -12.45 6.47
N SER A 159 5.71 -11.15 6.25
CA SER A 159 4.55 -10.61 5.54
C SER A 159 4.41 -11.17 4.12
N PHE A 160 5.49 -11.67 3.52
CA PHE A 160 5.44 -12.35 2.23
C PHE A 160 4.55 -13.60 2.23
N ILE A 161 4.55 -14.38 3.32
CA ILE A 161 3.71 -15.57 3.44
C ILE A 161 2.24 -15.19 3.53
N ALA A 162 1.91 -14.18 4.34
CA ALA A 162 0.55 -13.65 4.43
C ALA A 162 0.07 -13.05 3.09
N ALA A 163 0.96 -12.36 2.36
CA ALA A 163 0.64 -11.77 1.06
C ALA A 163 0.40 -12.84 -0.01
N MET A 164 1.21 -13.90 -0.06
CA MET A 164 1.00 -15.01 -1.00
C MET A 164 -0.25 -15.81 -0.69
N ASP A 165 -0.53 -16.07 0.59
CA ASP A 165 -1.77 -16.72 1.00
C ASP A 165 -2.99 -15.94 0.49
N GLU A 166 -3.03 -14.62 0.70
CA GLU A 166 -4.11 -13.77 0.19
C GLU A 166 -4.21 -13.79 -1.35
N LEU A 167 -3.06 -13.79 -2.05
CA LEU A 167 -3.02 -13.86 -3.50
C LEU A 167 -3.64 -15.17 -4.01
N ILE A 168 -3.26 -16.31 -3.42
CA ILE A 168 -3.75 -17.64 -3.81
C ILE A 168 -5.25 -17.76 -3.53
N GLN A 169 -5.70 -17.33 -2.35
CA GLN A 169 -7.13 -17.34 -1.99
C GLN A 169 -7.95 -16.52 -2.99
N ARG A 170 -7.52 -15.28 -3.29
CA ARG A 170 -8.20 -14.42 -4.26
C ARG A 170 -8.17 -14.95 -5.68
N ALA A 171 -7.08 -15.61 -6.08
CA ALA A 171 -6.98 -16.24 -7.39
C ALA A 171 -7.99 -17.40 -7.51
N GLY A 172 -8.10 -18.23 -6.47
CA GLY A 172 -9.09 -19.30 -6.39
C GLY A 172 -10.53 -18.79 -6.43
N GLU A 173 -10.84 -17.72 -5.69
CA GLU A 173 -12.16 -17.04 -5.73
C GLU A 173 -12.53 -16.55 -7.14
N ARG A 174 -11.53 -16.25 -7.97
CA ARG A 174 -11.70 -15.81 -9.37
C ARG A 174 -11.66 -16.95 -10.38
N GLY A 175 -11.59 -18.20 -9.94
CA GLY A 175 -11.61 -19.39 -10.79
C GLY A 175 -10.26 -19.77 -11.41
N VAL A 176 -9.14 -19.20 -10.94
CA VAL A 176 -7.80 -19.64 -11.35
C VAL A 176 -7.57 -21.06 -10.86
N GLN A 177 -7.21 -21.96 -11.77
CA GLN A 177 -7.03 -23.40 -11.48
C GLN A 177 -5.61 -23.74 -11.04
N GLU A 178 -4.61 -23.03 -11.57
CA GLU A 178 -3.20 -23.34 -11.35
C GLU A 178 -2.39 -22.07 -11.13
N ILE A 179 -1.41 -22.16 -10.22
CA ILE A 179 -0.47 -21.08 -9.92
C ILE A 179 0.95 -21.66 -9.95
N VAL A 180 1.80 -21.09 -10.79
CA VAL A 180 3.22 -21.46 -10.88
C VAL A 180 4.06 -20.36 -10.24
N ILE A 181 4.88 -20.71 -9.25
CA ILE A 181 5.68 -19.76 -8.47
C ILE A 181 7.16 -19.87 -8.89
N GLY A 182 7.68 -18.81 -9.50
CA GLY A 182 9.12 -18.60 -9.68
C GLY A 182 9.68 -17.70 -8.58
N MET A 183 10.63 -18.20 -7.77
CA MET A 183 11.24 -17.42 -6.69
C MET A 183 12.72 -17.73 -6.51
N ALA A 184 13.45 -16.77 -5.92
CA ALA A 184 14.84 -16.95 -5.51
C ALA A 184 14.95 -17.81 -4.23
N HIS A 185 16.13 -17.83 -3.60
CA HIS A 185 16.41 -18.66 -2.43
C HIS A 185 15.77 -18.15 -1.12
N ARG A 186 15.57 -16.83 -0.96
CA ARG A 186 15.12 -16.23 0.31
C ARG A 186 13.69 -16.67 0.63
N GLY A 187 13.52 -17.26 1.81
CA GLY A 187 12.23 -17.75 2.32
C GLY A 187 11.65 -18.93 1.56
N ARG A 188 12.40 -19.58 0.65
CA ARG A 188 11.90 -20.70 -0.16
C ARG A 188 11.37 -21.87 0.68
N LEU A 189 12.06 -22.19 1.77
CA LEU A 189 11.61 -23.25 2.69
C LEU A 189 10.29 -22.89 3.38
N ASN A 190 10.14 -21.61 3.70
CA ASN A 190 8.94 -21.05 4.28
C ASN A 190 7.75 -21.18 3.31
N VAL A 191 7.96 -20.86 2.03
CA VAL A 191 6.96 -21.06 0.97
C VAL A 191 6.59 -22.54 0.80
N LEU A 192 7.59 -23.43 0.76
CA LEU A 192 7.34 -24.86 0.58
C LEU A 192 6.43 -25.41 1.68
N VAL A 193 6.68 -25.05 2.94
CA VAL A 193 5.92 -25.56 4.09
C VAL A 193 4.60 -24.80 4.27
N ASN A 194 4.65 -23.48 4.38
CA ASN A 194 3.50 -22.66 4.80
C ASN A 194 2.58 -22.25 3.65
N THR A 195 2.99 -22.44 2.39
CA THR A 195 2.17 -22.11 1.21
C THR A 195 1.86 -23.35 0.36
N LEU A 196 2.86 -24.17 0.04
CA LEU A 196 2.68 -25.34 -0.83
C LEU A 196 2.35 -26.63 -0.07
N GLY A 197 2.41 -26.61 1.26
CA GLY A 197 2.04 -27.76 2.09
C GLY A 197 3.03 -28.93 2.04
N LYS A 198 4.30 -28.70 1.66
CA LYS A 198 5.36 -29.71 1.80
C LYS A 198 5.43 -30.13 3.27
N MET A 199 5.39 -31.43 3.55
CA MET A 199 5.46 -31.91 4.92
C MET A 199 6.78 -31.47 5.56
N PRO A 200 6.76 -30.89 6.78
CA PRO A 200 7.99 -30.50 7.46
C PRO A 200 8.97 -31.66 7.64
N ALA A 201 8.47 -32.88 7.83
CA ALA A 201 9.30 -34.09 7.94
C ALA A 201 10.14 -34.33 6.67
N ASP A 202 9.55 -34.19 5.48
CA ASP A 202 10.25 -34.35 4.21
C ASP A 202 11.29 -33.25 4.01
N LEU A 203 10.95 -32.01 4.41
CA LEU A 203 11.92 -30.92 4.40
C LEU A 203 13.10 -31.24 5.31
N PHE A 204 12.84 -31.70 6.54
CA PHE A 204 13.87 -32.00 7.54
C PHE A 204 14.77 -33.18 7.19
N ALA A 205 14.30 -34.11 6.34
CA ALA A 205 15.11 -35.22 5.85
C ALA A 205 16.18 -34.78 4.83
N GLU A 206 16.02 -33.60 4.21
CA GLU A 206 16.96 -33.01 3.26
C GLU A 206 18.07 -32.17 3.94
N PHE A 207 17.96 -31.95 5.27
CA PHE A 207 18.89 -31.18 6.10
C PHE A 207 19.97 -32.03 6.76
#